data_AF-A0A925WK68-F1
#
_entry.id   AF-A0A925WK68-F1
#
_cell.length_a   1.000
_cell.length_b   1.000
_cell.length_c   1.000
_cell.angle_alpha   90.00
_cell.angle_beta   90.00
_cell.angle_gamma   90.00
#
_symmetry.space_group_name_H-M   'P 1'
#
loop_
_entity.id
_entity.type
_entity.pdbx_description
1 polymer ?
#
loop_
_entity_poly.entity_id
_entity_poly.type
_entity_poly.pdbx_seq_one_letter_code
_entity_poly.pdbx_strand_id
1 'polypeptide(L)'
;MIYTLARLLEKYLKLPMEQTMPLIIRGAVVTAVVLFLLLATGIVAFDQLLPGQATLAGLRLGDVASQDVYAPETLTYVSQVLTEQRRADAQASVQPLYNAADLSVARTQTRLAEQILEYIAVVRRDAYASVPQRTQDIHAITALVLDEQTTEQLLALPEASWEGVRNEVVQLLEQVMQES
;
A
#
# COMPACT_ATOMS: atom_id res chain seq x y z
N MET A 1 8.00 81.41 -23.30
CA MET A 1 7.03 81.17 -22.22
C MET A 1 7.25 82.06 -20.99
N ILE A 2 8.50 82.35 -20.59
CA ILE A 2 8.78 83.25 -19.44
C ILE A 2 8.40 84.72 -19.75
N TYR A 3 8.70 85.22 -20.95
CA TYR A 3 8.36 86.59 -21.39
C TYR A 3 6.85 86.86 -21.50
N THR A 4 6.06 85.84 -21.86
CA THR A 4 4.59 85.95 -21.92
C THR A 4 3.97 86.03 -20.53
N LEU A 5 4.57 85.34 -19.55
CA LEU A 5 4.16 85.40 -18.15
C LEU A 5 4.47 86.77 -17.53
N ALA A 6 5.64 87.34 -17.84
CA ALA A 6 6.06 88.66 -17.36
C ALA A 6 5.13 89.79 -17.85
N ARG A 7 4.70 89.75 -19.12
CA ARG A 7 3.78 90.74 -19.71
C ARG A 7 2.36 90.66 -19.12
N LEU A 8 1.94 89.48 -18.68
CA LEU A 8 0.64 89.25 -18.04
C LEU A 8 0.62 89.75 -16.59
N LEU A 9 1.75 89.59 -15.88
CA LEU A 9 1.98 90.12 -14.54
C LEU A 9 2.05 91.65 -14.49
N GLU A 10 2.66 92.29 -15.50
CA GLU A 10 2.68 93.76 -15.64
C GLU A 10 1.27 94.34 -15.79
N LYS A 11 0.41 93.67 -16.57
CA LYS A 11 -0.96 94.12 -16.88
C LYS A 11 -1.89 94.07 -15.66
N TYR A 12 -1.70 93.11 -14.75
CA TYR A 12 -2.57 92.92 -13.58
C TYR A 12 -2.00 93.46 -12.27
N LEU A 13 -0.67 93.52 -12.12
CA LEU A 13 -0.01 93.80 -10.83
C LEU A 13 0.85 95.07 -10.83
N LYS A 14 0.95 95.82 -11.95
CA LYS A 14 1.69 97.10 -12.10
C LYS A 14 3.12 97.08 -11.51
N LEU A 15 3.84 95.97 -11.65
CA LEU A 15 5.23 95.84 -11.17
C LEU A 15 6.21 96.10 -12.32
N PRO A 16 7.24 96.95 -12.14
CA PRO A 16 8.20 97.32 -13.19
C PRO A 16 9.08 96.14 -13.61
N MET A 17 9.31 96.03 -14.93
CA MET A 17 9.93 94.86 -15.58
C MET A 17 11.38 94.58 -15.12
N GLU A 18 12.09 95.58 -14.58
CA GLU A 18 13.45 95.43 -14.06
C GLU A 18 13.53 94.53 -12.80
N GLN A 19 12.46 94.45 -12.01
CA GLN A 19 12.45 93.70 -10.74
C GLN A 19 11.69 92.36 -10.81
N THR A 20 10.90 92.13 -11.86
CA THR A 20 10.04 90.93 -11.97
C THR A 20 10.79 89.70 -12.48
N MET A 21 11.79 89.87 -13.34
CA MET A 21 12.61 88.77 -13.87
C MET A 21 13.27 87.90 -12.79
N PRO A 22 13.99 88.45 -11.79
CA PRO A 22 14.61 87.61 -10.75
C PRO A 22 13.57 86.95 -9.83
N LEU A 23 12.42 87.60 -9.59
CA LEU A 23 11.37 87.05 -8.72
C LEU A 23 10.65 85.86 -9.37
N ILE A 24 10.35 85.93 -10.67
CA ILE A 24 9.70 84.82 -11.40
C ILE A 24 10.63 83.60 -11.46
N ILE A 25 11.92 83.81 -11.74
CA ILE A 25 12.90 82.72 -11.78
C ILE A 25 13.06 82.08 -10.40
N ARG A 26 13.19 82.88 -9.34
CA ARG A 26 13.28 82.37 -7.96
C ARG A 26 12.03 81.60 -7.55
N GLY A 27 10.85 82.11 -7.87
CA GLY A 27 9.58 81.42 -7.62
C GLY A 27 9.51 80.08 -8.34
N ALA A 28 9.84 80.04 -9.64
CA ALA A 28 9.85 78.83 -10.44
C ALA A 28 10.81 77.76 -9.88
N VAL A 29 12.03 78.17 -9.47
CA VAL A 29 13.02 77.29 -8.85
C VAL A 29 12.51 76.75 -7.52
N VAL A 30 11.89 77.57 -6.67
CA VAL A 30 11.32 77.11 -5.39
C VAL A 30 10.22 76.08 -5.64
N THR A 31 9.30 76.32 -6.58
CA THR A 31 8.29 75.31 -6.95
C THR A 31 8.91 74.02 -7.50
N ALA A 32 9.94 74.11 -8.34
CA ALA A 32 10.61 72.92 -8.87
C ALA A 32 11.31 72.12 -7.76
N VAL A 33 11.95 72.80 -6.80
CA VAL A 33 12.58 72.17 -5.63
C VAL A 33 11.54 71.51 -4.73
N VAL A 34 10.43 72.18 -4.45
CA VAL A 34 9.33 71.61 -3.64
C VAL A 34 8.71 70.40 -4.34
N LEU A 35 8.49 70.49 -5.66
CA LEU A 35 7.92 69.38 -6.43
C LEU A 35 8.89 68.20 -6.48
N PHE A 36 10.19 68.46 -6.66
CA PHE A 36 11.23 67.44 -6.58
C PHE A 36 11.30 66.78 -5.20
N LEU A 37 11.26 67.57 -4.13
CA LEU A 37 11.23 67.05 -2.76
C LEU A 37 10.00 66.17 -2.51
N LEU A 38 8.81 66.62 -2.92
CA LEU A 38 7.59 65.82 -2.81
C LEU A 38 7.69 64.49 -3.56
N LEU A 39 8.24 64.52 -4.78
CA LEU A 39 8.36 63.34 -5.63
C LEU A 39 9.41 62.37 -5.07
N ALA A 40 10.56 62.87 -4.59
CA ALA A 40 11.59 62.09 -3.94
C ALA A 40 11.08 61.45 -2.63
N THR A 41 10.39 62.22 -1.78
CA THR A 41 9.75 61.69 -0.57
C THR A 41 8.69 60.65 -0.90
N GLY A 42 7.88 60.87 -1.94
CA GLY A 42 6.88 59.92 -2.41
C GLY A 42 7.49 58.59 -2.86
N ILE A 43 8.58 58.62 -3.62
CA ILE A 43 9.29 57.40 -4.06
C ILE A 43 9.87 56.64 -2.86
N VAL A 44 10.50 57.32 -1.91
CA VAL A 44 11.08 56.68 -0.73
C VAL A 44 10.00 56.11 0.20
N ALA A 45 8.89 56.81 0.37
CA ALA A 45 7.78 56.37 1.21
C ALA A 45 6.92 55.28 0.58
N PHE A 46 7.02 55.06 -0.73
CA PHE A 46 6.24 54.05 -1.47
C PHE A 46 6.41 52.65 -0.89
N ASP A 47 7.64 52.28 -0.47
CA ASP A 47 7.95 50.99 0.12
C ASP A 47 7.33 50.79 1.52
N GLN A 48 7.16 51.88 2.28
CA GLN A 48 6.54 51.84 3.62
C GLN A 48 5.01 51.88 3.59
N LEU A 49 4.42 52.52 2.57
CA LEU A 49 2.97 52.71 2.44
C LEU A 49 2.24 51.52 1.81
N LEU A 50 2.96 50.61 1.16
CA LEU A 50 2.42 49.39 0.55
C LEU A 50 2.83 48.15 1.36
N PRO A 51 2.16 47.87 2.50
CA PRO A 51 2.39 46.65 3.26
C PRO A 51 1.93 45.45 2.43
N GLY A 52 2.89 44.70 1.87
CA GLY A 52 2.55 43.45 1.17
C GLY A 52 3.64 42.85 0.29
N GLN A 53 4.64 43.62 -0.16
CA GLN A 53 5.67 43.09 -1.08
C GLN A 53 7.04 42.87 -0.41
N ALA A 54 7.32 43.54 0.71
CA ALA A 54 8.59 43.41 1.43
C ALA A 54 8.69 42.17 2.35
N THR A 55 7.61 41.38 2.49
CA THR A 55 7.57 40.24 3.42
C THR A 55 8.54 39.13 3.06
N LEU A 56 8.93 38.96 1.80
CA LEU A 56 9.85 37.89 1.40
C LEU A 56 11.33 38.19 1.74
N ALA A 57 11.72 39.48 1.74
CA ALA A 57 13.12 39.88 1.97
C ALA A 57 13.53 39.87 3.46
N GLY A 58 12.56 39.78 4.37
CA GLY A 58 12.77 39.80 5.82
C GLY A 58 12.59 38.44 6.52
N LEU A 59 12.24 37.37 5.80
CA LEU A 59 11.99 36.05 6.39
C LEU A 59 13.27 35.50 7.01
N ARG A 60 13.19 35.16 8.30
CA ARG A 60 14.26 34.47 9.03
C ARG A 60 13.86 33.03 9.28
N LEU A 61 14.88 32.19 9.42
CA LEU A 61 14.68 30.79 9.79
C LEU A 61 13.94 30.73 11.14
N GLY A 62 12.73 30.16 11.17
CA GLY A 62 11.88 30.07 12.37
C GLY A 62 10.64 30.97 12.36
N ASP A 63 10.49 31.86 11.38
CA ASP A 63 9.25 32.63 11.21
C ASP A 63 8.08 31.71 10.84
N VAL A 64 6.89 32.02 11.38
CA VAL A 64 5.66 31.25 11.11
C VAL A 64 5.04 31.73 9.80
N ALA A 65 4.64 30.79 8.94
CA ALA A 65 3.96 31.12 7.69
C ALA A 65 2.63 31.83 7.97
N SER A 66 2.38 32.96 7.30
CA SER A 66 1.13 33.73 7.43
C SER A 66 -0.03 33.14 6.61
N GLN A 67 0.26 32.17 5.74
CA GLN A 67 -0.70 31.49 4.90
C GLN A 67 -0.26 30.05 4.63
N ASP A 68 -1.23 29.18 4.40
CA ASP A 68 -0.97 27.80 4.00
C ASP A 68 -0.40 27.75 2.57
N VAL A 69 0.66 26.97 2.40
CA VAL A 69 1.26 26.71 1.09
C VAL A 69 0.76 25.35 0.60
N TYR A 70 -0.04 25.37 -0.46
CA TYR A 70 -0.56 24.15 -1.08
C TYR A 70 0.39 23.64 -2.17
N ALA A 71 0.49 22.31 -2.31
CA ALA A 71 1.21 21.71 -3.41
C ALA A 71 0.49 22.01 -4.74
N PRO A 72 1.22 22.32 -5.83
CA PRO A 72 0.61 22.59 -7.14
C PRO A 72 -0.07 21.34 -7.73
N GLU A 73 0.41 20.15 -7.38
CA GLU A 73 -0.16 18.88 -7.83
C GLU A 73 -0.21 17.86 -6.68
N THR A 74 -1.20 16.97 -6.73
CA THR A 74 -1.33 15.85 -5.79
C THR A 74 -0.62 14.63 -6.36
N LEU A 75 0.43 14.17 -5.68
CA LEU A 75 1.13 12.92 -6.00
C LEU A 75 0.63 11.81 -5.09
N THR A 76 0.14 10.72 -5.67
CA THR A 76 -0.22 9.51 -4.93
C THR A 76 0.84 8.45 -5.17
N TYR A 77 1.36 7.85 -4.11
CA TYR A 77 2.31 6.74 -4.17
C TYR A 77 1.72 5.49 -3.54
N VAL A 78 2.11 4.33 -4.07
CA VAL A 78 1.76 3.04 -3.48
C VAL A 78 2.65 2.82 -2.26
N SER A 79 2.04 2.71 -1.09
CA SER A 79 2.74 2.33 0.14
C SER A 79 2.91 0.82 0.18
N GLN A 80 4.17 0.36 0.17
CA GLN A 80 4.50 -1.06 0.33
C GLN A 80 4.01 -1.59 1.69
N VAL A 81 4.19 -0.82 2.76
CA VAL A 81 3.79 -1.18 4.12
C VAL A 81 2.26 -1.38 4.23
N LEU A 82 1.47 -0.44 3.70
CA LEU A 82 0.00 -0.57 3.74
C LEU A 82 -0.48 -1.72 2.85
N THR A 83 0.24 -2.00 1.76
CA THR A 83 -0.07 -3.14 0.89
C THR A 83 0.17 -4.45 1.60
N GLU A 84 1.30 -4.59 2.31
CA GLU A 84 1.62 -5.77 3.11
C GLU A 84 0.64 -5.97 4.26
N GLN A 85 0.28 -4.88 4.96
CA GLN A 85 -0.71 -4.93 6.02
C GLN A 85 -2.07 -5.40 5.49
N ARG A 86 -2.56 -4.83 4.37
CA ARG A 86 -3.81 -5.26 3.74
C ARG A 86 -3.79 -6.73 3.31
N ARG A 87 -2.64 -7.24 2.85
CA ARG A 87 -2.48 -8.67 2.52
C ARG A 87 -2.57 -9.54 3.77
N ALA A 88 -1.89 -9.16 4.84
CA ALA A 88 -1.93 -9.88 6.11
C ALA A 88 -3.36 -9.90 6.70
N ASP A 89 -4.04 -8.76 6.69
CA ASP A 89 -5.43 -8.65 7.15
C ASP A 89 -6.36 -9.55 6.31
N ALA A 90 -6.18 -9.57 4.99
CA ALA A 90 -6.95 -10.45 4.10
C ALA A 90 -6.70 -11.93 4.41
N GLN A 91 -5.46 -12.34 4.62
CA GLN A 91 -5.11 -13.71 5.01
C GLN A 91 -5.74 -14.08 6.36
N ALA A 92 -5.66 -13.19 7.36
CA ALA A 92 -6.23 -13.40 8.68
C ALA A 92 -7.77 -13.43 8.67
N SER A 93 -8.40 -12.77 7.70
CA SER A 93 -9.86 -12.75 7.55
C SER A 93 -10.46 -14.03 6.97
N VAL A 94 -9.63 -14.91 6.41
CA VAL A 94 -10.09 -16.22 5.92
C VAL A 94 -10.39 -17.10 7.12
N GLN A 95 -11.67 -17.30 7.39
CA GLN A 95 -12.10 -18.26 8.41
C GLN A 95 -11.71 -19.68 7.97
N PRO A 96 -11.17 -20.51 8.87
CA PRO A 96 -10.92 -21.90 8.56
C PRO A 96 -12.24 -22.60 8.21
N LEU A 97 -12.34 -23.11 6.98
CA LEU A 97 -13.44 -23.96 6.56
C LEU A 97 -13.14 -25.38 7.06
N TYR A 98 -13.68 -25.73 8.22
CA TYR A 98 -13.71 -27.12 8.65
C TYR A 98 -14.87 -27.80 7.93
N ASN A 99 -14.56 -28.73 7.04
CA ASN A 99 -15.59 -29.62 6.51
C ASN A 99 -16.11 -30.46 7.69
N ALA A 100 -17.43 -30.66 7.79
CA ALA A 100 -17.96 -31.65 8.71
C ALA A 100 -17.48 -33.05 8.27
N ALA A 101 -17.20 -33.93 9.24
CA ALA A 101 -16.83 -35.32 8.98
C ALA A 101 -17.84 -35.95 8.00
N ASP A 102 -17.38 -36.25 6.78
CA ASP A 102 -18.23 -36.83 5.76
C ASP A 102 -18.37 -38.34 6.01
N LEU A 103 -19.46 -38.69 6.71
CA LEU A 103 -19.81 -40.08 7.02
C LEU A 103 -19.93 -40.98 5.77
N SER A 104 -20.12 -40.40 4.58
CA SER A 104 -20.18 -41.16 3.33
C SER A 104 -18.78 -41.58 2.85
N VAL A 105 -17.76 -40.73 3.05
CA VAL A 105 -16.36 -41.05 2.76
C VAL A 105 -15.88 -42.11 3.74
N ALA A 106 -16.19 -41.96 5.05
CA ALA A 106 -15.90 -42.95 6.08
C ALA A 106 -16.34 -44.37 5.67
N ARG A 107 -17.63 -44.52 5.36
CA ARG A 107 -18.21 -45.81 4.94
C ARG A 107 -17.57 -46.35 3.65
N THR A 108 -17.18 -45.47 2.73
CA THR A 108 -16.59 -45.89 1.45
C THR A 108 -15.18 -46.42 1.65
N GLN A 109 -14.37 -45.75 2.47
CA GLN A 109 -13.01 -46.19 2.77
C GLN A 109 -12.99 -47.46 3.63
N THR A 110 -13.86 -47.58 4.64
CA THR A 110 -13.98 -48.82 5.43
C THR A 110 -14.30 -50.01 4.53
N ARG A 111 -15.27 -49.85 3.62
CA ARG A 111 -15.63 -50.93 2.67
C ARG A 111 -14.46 -51.29 1.74
N LEU A 112 -13.71 -50.29 1.26
CA LEU A 112 -12.54 -50.54 0.42
C LEU A 112 -11.46 -51.31 1.19
N ALA A 113 -11.20 -50.93 2.44
CA ALA A 113 -10.25 -51.62 3.30
C ALA A 113 -10.66 -53.07 3.55
N GLU A 114 -11.94 -53.33 3.86
CA GLU A 114 -12.46 -54.69 4.00
C GLU A 114 -12.27 -55.54 2.72
N GLN A 115 -12.51 -54.96 1.54
CA GLN A 115 -12.30 -55.64 0.25
C GLN A 115 -10.84 -55.99 0.01
N ILE A 116 -9.92 -55.05 0.32
CA ILE A 116 -8.47 -55.27 0.22
C ILE A 116 -8.04 -56.37 1.18
N LEU A 117 -8.48 -56.31 2.44
CA LEU A 117 -8.15 -57.30 3.47
C LEU A 117 -8.68 -58.69 3.08
N GLU A 118 -9.90 -58.78 2.55
CA GLU A 118 -10.45 -60.06 2.07
C GLU A 118 -9.65 -60.62 0.89
N TYR A 119 -9.28 -59.77 -0.07
CA TYR A 119 -8.44 -60.17 -1.20
C TYR A 119 -7.08 -60.69 -0.73
N ILE A 120 -6.43 -59.99 0.21
CA ILE A 120 -5.17 -60.44 0.82
C ILE A 120 -5.36 -61.79 1.52
N ALA A 121 -6.48 -61.99 2.24
CA ALA A 121 -6.78 -63.27 2.90
C ALA A 121 -6.90 -64.42 1.89
N VAL A 122 -7.54 -64.18 0.73
CA VAL A 122 -7.62 -65.16 -0.36
C VAL A 122 -6.23 -65.48 -0.91
N VAL A 123 -5.41 -64.47 -1.22
CA VAL A 123 -4.04 -64.65 -1.74
C VAL A 123 -3.18 -65.44 -0.75
N ARG A 124 -3.27 -65.15 0.55
CA ARG A 124 -2.50 -65.87 1.59
C ARG A 124 -2.85 -67.36 1.67
N ARG A 125 -4.12 -67.69 1.51
CA ARG A 125 -4.65 -69.06 1.59
C ARG A 125 -4.52 -69.82 0.26
N ASP A 126 -4.05 -69.19 -0.80
CA ASP A 126 -3.83 -69.84 -2.09
C ASP A 126 -2.64 -70.81 -2.01
N ALA A 127 -2.96 -72.10 -1.90
CA ALA A 127 -2.00 -73.19 -1.86
C ALA A 127 -1.39 -73.50 -3.25
N TYR A 128 -1.98 -73.01 -4.33
CA TYR A 128 -1.53 -73.25 -5.70
C TYR A 128 -0.62 -72.13 -6.23
N ALA A 129 -0.65 -70.95 -5.61
CA ALA A 129 0.22 -69.84 -5.96
C ALA A 129 1.63 -69.96 -5.36
N SER A 130 2.64 -69.74 -6.20
CA SER A 130 4.03 -69.57 -5.76
C SER A 130 4.20 -68.28 -4.94
N VAL A 131 5.24 -68.19 -4.08
CA VAL A 131 5.49 -66.97 -3.29
C VAL A 131 5.66 -65.72 -4.18
N PRO A 132 6.46 -65.75 -5.27
CA PRO A 132 6.57 -64.59 -6.16
C PRO A 132 5.23 -64.18 -6.80
N GLN A 133 4.36 -65.15 -7.08
CA GLN A 133 3.03 -64.88 -7.64
C GLN A 133 2.10 -64.23 -6.61
N ARG A 134 2.09 -64.72 -5.37
CA ARG A 134 1.34 -64.07 -4.27
C ARG A 134 1.81 -62.65 -4.00
N THR A 135 3.13 -62.42 -4.06
CA THR A 135 3.70 -61.08 -3.97
C THR A 135 3.17 -60.19 -5.10
N GLN A 136 3.25 -60.66 -6.34
CA GLN A 136 2.72 -59.93 -7.50
C GLN A 136 1.22 -59.63 -7.38
N ASP A 137 0.42 -60.57 -6.88
CA ASP A 137 -1.01 -60.40 -6.65
C ASP A 137 -1.30 -59.30 -5.60
N ILE A 138 -0.54 -59.26 -4.50
CA ILE A 138 -0.65 -58.19 -3.50
C ILE A 138 -0.27 -56.83 -4.11
N HIS A 139 0.80 -56.77 -4.92
CA HIS A 139 1.20 -55.53 -5.60
C HIS A 139 0.26 -55.10 -6.72
N ALA A 140 -0.69 -55.93 -7.14
CA ALA A 140 -1.72 -55.56 -8.12
C ALA A 140 -2.84 -54.70 -7.51
N ILE A 141 -2.91 -54.61 -6.17
CA ILE A 141 -3.90 -53.79 -5.46
C ILE A 141 -3.56 -52.30 -5.66
N THR A 142 -4.32 -51.59 -6.48
CA THR A 142 -4.03 -50.18 -6.82
C THR A 142 -4.18 -49.21 -5.65
N ALA A 143 -5.02 -49.55 -4.67
CA ALA A 143 -5.28 -48.72 -3.49
C ALA A 143 -4.26 -48.93 -2.35
N LEU A 144 -3.34 -49.88 -2.48
CA LEU A 144 -2.39 -50.25 -1.43
C LEU A 144 -0.97 -50.36 -2.00
N VAL A 145 -0.03 -49.63 -1.40
CA VAL A 145 1.39 -49.71 -1.76
C VAL A 145 2.14 -50.25 -0.56
N LEU A 146 2.70 -51.45 -0.69
CA LEU A 146 3.58 -52.08 0.27
C LEU A 146 4.98 -52.18 -0.33
N ASP A 147 6.01 -52.09 0.50
CA ASP A 147 7.37 -52.49 0.12
C ASP A 147 7.51 -54.02 0.16
N GLU A 148 8.54 -54.53 -0.52
CA GLU A 148 8.77 -55.97 -0.69
C GLU A 148 8.93 -56.69 0.66
N GLN A 149 9.66 -56.08 1.60
CA GLN A 149 9.88 -56.66 2.93
C GLN A 149 8.57 -56.76 3.71
N THR A 150 7.72 -55.74 3.67
CA THR A 150 6.40 -55.78 4.31
C THR A 150 5.49 -56.82 3.67
N THR A 151 5.52 -56.99 2.34
CA THR A 151 4.74 -58.02 1.64
C THR A 151 5.18 -59.43 2.04
N GLU A 152 6.49 -59.68 2.16
CA GLU A 152 7.02 -60.97 2.63
C GLU A 152 6.60 -61.27 4.07
N GLN A 153 6.71 -60.29 4.97
CA GLN A 153 6.28 -60.42 6.36
C GLN A 153 4.78 -60.69 6.43
N LEU A 154 4.00 -59.95 5.66
CA LEU A 154 2.57 -60.16 5.53
C LEU A 154 2.28 -61.61 5.13
N LEU A 155 2.85 -62.12 4.04
CA LEU A 155 2.64 -63.50 3.59
C LEU A 155 3.10 -64.56 4.60
N ALA A 156 4.10 -64.27 5.43
CA ALA A 156 4.63 -65.18 6.44
C ALA A 156 3.86 -65.16 7.78
N LEU A 157 2.94 -64.22 8.00
CA LEU A 157 2.21 -64.11 9.26
C LEU A 157 1.38 -65.39 9.57
N PRO A 158 1.30 -65.83 10.84
CA PRO A 158 0.31 -66.83 11.24
C PRO A 158 -1.12 -66.31 11.09
N GLU A 159 -2.09 -67.20 10.83
CA GLU A 159 -3.50 -66.82 10.64
C GLU A 159 -4.08 -66.06 11.84
N ALA A 160 -3.73 -66.46 13.07
CA ALA A 160 -4.18 -65.76 14.27
C ALA A 160 -3.66 -64.30 14.34
N SER A 161 -2.42 -64.07 13.91
CA SER A 161 -1.84 -62.72 13.83
C SER A 161 -2.46 -61.91 12.70
N TRP A 162 -2.79 -62.57 11.58
CA TRP A 162 -3.47 -61.94 10.45
C TRP A 162 -4.87 -61.41 10.81
N GLU A 163 -5.68 -62.20 11.51
CA GLU A 163 -6.99 -61.73 11.99
C GLU A 163 -6.86 -60.57 12.98
N GLY A 164 -5.80 -60.57 13.81
CA GLY A 164 -5.46 -59.43 14.66
C GLY A 164 -5.18 -58.17 13.86
N VAL A 165 -4.30 -58.26 12.84
CA VAL A 165 -3.99 -57.14 11.94
C VAL A 165 -5.23 -56.65 11.21
N ARG A 166 -6.06 -57.55 10.69
CA ARG A 166 -7.31 -57.22 9.99
C ARG A 166 -8.24 -56.37 10.86
N ASN A 167 -8.47 -56.80 12.10
CA ASN A 167 -9.36 -56.09 13.03
C ASN A 167 -8.78 -54.72 13.42
N GLU A 168 -7.47 -54.66 13.70
CA GLU A 168 -6.78 -53.42 14.06
C GLU A 168 -6.84 -52.39 12.92
N VAL A 169 -6.62 -52.81 11.68
CA VAL A 169 -6.69 -51.92 10.50
C VAL A 169 -8.08 -51.31 10.35
N VAL A 170 -9.13 -52.10 10.50
CA VAL A 170 -10.52 -51.61 10.42
C VAL A 170 -10.82 -50.64 11.56
N GLN A 171 -10.44 -50.97 12.80
CA GLN A 171 -10.66 -50.12 13.97
C GLN A 171 -9.93 -48.78 13.88
N LEU A 172 -8.64 -48.80 13.53
CA LEU A 172 -7.84 -47.58 13.37
C LEU A 172 -8.38 -46.70 12.23
N LEU A 173 -8.83 -47.31 11.13
CA LEU A 173 -9.42 -46.56 10.03
C LEU A 173 -10.72 -45.88 10.46
N GLU A 174 -11.62 -46.59 11.15
CA GLU A 174 -12.85 -46.00 11.69
C GLU A 174 -12.57 -44.85 12.66
N GLN A 175 -11.58 -45.02 13.55
CA GLN A 175 -11.18 -43.98 14.50
C GLN A 175 -10.64 -42.72 13.81
N VAL A 176 -9.68 -42.88 12.89
CA VAL A 176 -9.08 -41.75 12.16
C VAL A 176 -10.14 -40.99 11.35
N MET A 177 -11.09 -41.70 10.76
CA MET A 177 -12.17 -41.08 9.98
C MET A 177 -13.26 -40.44 10.83
N GLN A 178 -13.39 -40.81 12.11
CA GLN A 178 -14.29 -40.16 13.05
C GLN A 178 -13.68 -38.88 13.65
N GLU A 179 -12.35 -38.83 13.79
CA GLU A 179 -11.61 -37.67 14.31
C GLU A 179 -11.32 -36.59 13.24
N SER A 180 -11.51 -36.90 11.96
CA SER A 180 -11.27 -36.00 10.81
C SER A 180 -12.51 -35.23 10.33
#